data_AF-A0A9K3DFR5-F1
#
_entry.id   AF-A0A9K3DFR5-F1
#
_cell.length_a   1.000
_cell.length_b   1.000
_cell.length_c   1.000
_cell.angle_alpha   90.00
_cell.angle_beta   90.00
_cell.angle_gamma   90.00
#
_symmetry.space_group_name_H-M   'P 1'
#
loop_
_entity.id
_entity.type
_entity.pdbx_description
1 polymer ?
#
loop_
_entity_poly.entity_id
_entity_poly.type
_entity_poly.pdbx_seq_one_letter_code
_entity_poly.pdbx_strand_id
1 'polypeptide(L)'
;MYRISQTIMRKYPGSEHISKEQLFALLSDMIGSIVVACLTNLPRVIAMKCHGSTIEEREASVRAAAKILGSTKMIIERLQARELPSLAPDQMACIDEWRAYLKQSIP
;
A
#
# COMPACT_ATOMS: atom_id res chain seq x y z
N MET A 1 -5.72 -4.17 -12.19
CA MET A 1 -6.62 -5.25 -12.64
C MET A 1 -5.90 -6.40 -13.34
N TYR A 2 -5.25 -6.21 -14.50
CA TYR A 2 -4.58 -7.32 -15.23
C TYR A 2 -3.70 -8.23 -14.35
N ARG A 3 -2.76 -7.64 -13.61
CA ARG A 3 -1.86 -8.39 -12.74
C ARG A 3 -2.56 -9.10 -11.57
N ILE A 4 -3.70 -8.60 -11.10
CA ILE A 4 -4.50 -9.23 -10.03
C ILE A 4 -5.21 -10.46 -10.60
N SER A 5 -5.88 -10.29 -11.75
CA SER A 5 -6.54 -11.37 -12.48
C SER A 5 -5.56 -12.50 -12.83
N GLN A 6 -4.35 -12.16 -13.27
CA GLN A 6 -3.31 -13.15 -13.57
C GLN A 6 -2.86 -13.94 -12.33
N THR A 7 -2.74 -13.28 -11.16
CA THR A 7 -2.43 -13.98 -9.90
C THR A 7 -3.55 -14.96 -9.53
N ILE A 8 -4.80 -14.52 -9.62
CA ILE A 8 -5.97 -15.35 -9.30
C ILE A 8 -6.05 -16.56 -10.25
N MET A 9 -5.95 -16.34 -11.56
CA MET A 9 -5.97 -17.41 -12.57
C MET A 9 -4.84 -18.43 -12.41
N ARG A 10 -3.65 -17.99 -11.98
CA ARG A 10 -2.53 -18.90 -11.70
C ARG A 10 -2.76 -19.74 -10.45
N LYS A 11 -3.46 -19.18 -9.46
CA LYS A 11 -3.73 -19.86 -8.19
C LYS A 11 -4.88 -20.87 -8.31
N TYR A 12 -5.90 -20.53 -9.10
CA TYR A 12 -7.04 -21.39 -9.40
C TYR A 12 -7.02 -21.77 -10.88
N PRO A 13 -6.12 -22.67 -11.31
CA PRO A 13 -6.16 -23.20 -12.67
C PRO A 13 -7.51 -23.90 -12.87
N GLY A 14 -8.12 -23.78 -14.06
CA GLY A 14 -9.54 -24.02 -14.34
C GLY A 14 -10.18 -25.37 -13.96
N SER A 15 -9.46 -26.26 -13.28
CA SER A 15 -9.96 -27.45 -12.59
C SER A 15 -10.44 -27.20 -11.15
N GLU A 16 -10.06 -26.09 -10.52
CA GLU A 16 -10.52 -25.73 -9.16
C GLU A 16 -11.73 -24.79 -9.20
N HIS A 17 -12.82 -25.21 -8.54
CA HIS A 17 -14.00 -24.38 -8.37
C HIS A 17 -13.81 -23.40 -7.21
N ILE A 18 -13.49 -22.15 -7.53
CA ILE A 18 -13.60 -21.02 -6.61
C ILE A 18 -15.05 -20.49 -6.59
N SER A 19 -15.63 -20.27 -5.41
CA SER A 19 -16.95 -19.66 -5.29
C SER A 19 -16.91 -18.16 -5.66
N LYS A 20 -18.05 -17.57 -6.02
CA LYS A 20 -18.12 -16.13 -6.32
C LYS A 20 -17.73 -15.29 -5.10
N GLU A 21 -18.13 -15.73 -3.92
CA GLU A 21 -17.87 -15.09 -2.64
C GLU A 21 -16.37 -15.13 -2.31
N GLN A 22 -15.74 -16.29 -2.50
CA GLN A 22 -14.29 -16.45 -2.32
C GLN A 22 -13.51 -15.56 -3.29
N LEU A 23 -13.92 -15.54 -4.57
CA LEU A 23 -13.30 -14.68 -5.58
C LEU A 23 -13.44 -13.19 -5.22
N PHE A 24 -14.62 -12.77 -4.76
CA PHE A 24 -14.86 -11.41 -4.32
C PHE A 24 -14.02 -11.04 -3.10
N ALA A 25 -13.90 -11.93 -2.12
CA ALA A 25 -13.08 -11.72 -0.93
C ALA A 25 -11.60 -11.59 -1.30
N LEU A 26 -11.07 -12.47 -2.15
CA LEU A 26 -9.70 -12.41 -2.65
C LEU A 26 -9.41 -11.12 -3.42
N LEU A 27 -10.33 -10.69 -4.29
CA LEU A 27 -10.20 -9.43 -5.02
C LEU A 27 -10.19 -8.23 -4.07
N SER A 28 -11.11 -8.22 -3.11
CA SER A 28 -11.24 -7.15 -2.12
C SER A 28 -10.00 -7.05 -1.24
N ASP A 29 -9.47 -8.19 -0.79
CA ASP A 29 -8.25 -8.26 0.00
C ASP A 29 -7.06 -7.72 -0.79
N MET A 30 -6.81 -8.23 -2.01
CA MET A 30 -5.69 -7.77 -2.85
C MET A 30 -5.76 -6.27 -3.17
N ILE A 31 -6.96 -5.74 -3.45
CA ILE A 31 -7.15 -4.30 -3.66
C ILE A 31 -6.90 -3.53 -2.36
N GLY A 32 -7.44 -4.01 -1.24
CA GLY A 32 -7.25 -3.43 0.08
C GLY A 32 -5.77 -3.35 0.45
N SER A 33 -5.00 -4.42 0.25
CA SER A 33 -3.57 -4.42 0.53
C SER A 33 -2.80 -3.44 -0.34
N ILE A 34 -3.16 -3.26 -1.62
CA ILE A 34 -2.54 -2.24 -2.49
C ILE A 34 -2.82 -0.84 -1.96
N VAL A 35 -4.06 -0.57 -1.54
CA VAL A 35 -4.43 0.72 -0.96
C VAL A 35 -3.63 0.96 0.33
N VAL A 36 -3.56 -0.03 1.22
CA VAL A 36 -2.77 0.08 2.46
C VAL A 36 -1.29 0.34 2.16
N ALA A 37 -0.68 -0.39 1.22
CA ALA A 37 0.71 -0.18 0.81
C ALA A 37 0.97 1.28 0.37
N CYS A 38 0.08 1.83 -0.47
CA CYS A 38 0.16 3.23 -0.90
C CYS A 38 0.06 4.20 0.28
N LEU A 39 -0.86 3.95 1.23
CA LEU A 39 -1.05 4.81 2.39
C LEU A 39 0.11 4.71 3.39
N THR A 40 0.72 3.53 3.57
CA THR A 40 1.92 3.36 4.41
C THR A 40 3.12 4.14 3.89
N ASN A 41 3.11 4.54 2.61
CA ASN A 41 4.16 5.37 2.03
C ASN A 41 3.99 6.89 2.31
N LEU A 42 2.85 7.31 2.88
CA LEU A 42 2.58 8.73 3.17
C LEU A 42 3.65 9.40 4.04
N PRO A 43 4.12 8.81 5.16
CA PRO A 43 5.17 9.41 5.98
C PRO A 43 6.46 9.66 5.19
N ARG A 44 6.84 8.71 4.32
CA ARG A 44 8.03 8.83 3.46
C ARG A 44 7.88 9.96 2.44
N VAL A 45 6.73 10.06 1.77
CA VAL A 45 6.46 11.13 0.80
C VAL A 45 6.47 12.51 1.47
N ILE A 46 5.89 12.63 2.66
CA ILE A 46 5.90 13.86 3.46
C ILE A 46 7.34 14.23 3.82
N ALA A 47 8.12 13.27 4.34
CA ALA A 47 9.52 13.47 4.68
C ALA A 47 10.35 13.91 3.46
N MET A 48 10.19 13.26 2.30
CA MET A 48 10.89 13.65 1.08
C MET A 48 10.61 15.09 0.66
N LYS A 49 9.35 15.56 0.80
CA LYS A 49 9.00 16.96 0.51
C LYS A 49 9.65 17.95 1.46
N CYS A 50 9.95 17.58 2.70
CA CYS A 50 10.66 18.45 3.64
C CYS A 50 12.15 18.62 3.30
N HIS A 51 12.73 17.71 2.51
CA HIS A 51 14.15 17.70 2.12
C HIS A 51 14.39 18.28 0.70
N GLY A 52 13.58 19.27 0.28
CA GLY A 52 13.75 19.94 -1.03
C GLY A 52 15.18 20.44 -1.26
N SER A 53 15.66 20.36 -2.51
CA SER A 53 17.07 20.52 -2.88
C SER A 53 17.58 21.96 -2.85
N THR A 54 16.73 22.94 -3.15
CA THR A 54 17.10 24.37 -3.18
C THR A 54 16.37 25.13 -2.08
N ILE A 55 16.99 26.20 -1.58
CA ILE A 55 16.41 27.03 -0.49
C ILE A 55 15.12 27.70 -0.98
N GLU A 56 15.10 28.11 -2.25
CA GLU A 56 14.01 28.79 -2.93
C GLU A 56 12.76 27.91 -3.03
N GLU A 57 12.92 26.60 -3.28
CA GLU A 57 11.81 25.66 -3.37
C GLU A 57 11.40 25.08 -2.01
N ARG A 58 12.28 25.15 -1.00
CA ARG A 58 12.10 24.52 0.30
C ARG A 58 10.88 25.06 1.04
N GLU A 59 10.65 26.37 1.03
CA GLU A 59 9.51 26.96 1.73
C GLU A 59 8.17 26.46 1.15
N ALA A 60 8.03 26.45 -0.19
CA ALA A 60 6.84 25.94 -0.86
C ALA A 60 6.68 24.42 -0.64
N SER A 61 7.77 23.66 -0.71
CA SER A 61 7.73 22.21 -0.51
C SER A 61 7.37 21.82 0.92
N VAL A 62 7.91 22.52 1.93
CA VAL A 62 7.55 22.33 3.35
C VAL A 62 6.09 22.68 3.60
N ARG A 63 5.58 23.78 3.04
CA ARG A 63 4.14 24.11 3.10
C ARG A 63 3.28 23.00 2.51
N ALA A 64 3.66 22.46 1.36
CA ALA A 64 2.95 21.33 0.75
C ALA A 64 3.00 20.08 1.64
N ALA A 65 4.15 19.77 2.26
CA ALA A 65 4.29 18.67 3.18
C ALA A 65 3.37 18.82 4.42
N ALA A 66 3.34 20.02 5.02
CA ALA A 66 2.47 20.32 6.15
C ALA A 66 0.98 20.17 5.79
N LYS A 67 0.58 20.63 4.61
CA LYS A 67 -0.79 20.45 4.10
C LYS A 67 -1.15 18.98 3.95
N ILE A 68 -0.27 18.19 3.33
CA ILE A 68 -0.49 16.74 3.16
C ILE A 68 -0.58 16.04 4.52
N LEU A 69 0.33 16.36 5.45
CA LEU A 69 0.31 15.81 6.81
C LEU A 69 -1.01 16.12 7.52
N GLY A 70 -1.47 17.37 7.48
CA GLY A 70 -2.75 17.77 8.06
C GLY A 70 -3.93 17.01 7.46
N SER A 71 -4.00 16.92 6.12
CA SER A 71 -5.09 16.22 5.41
C SER A 71 -5.07 14.70 5.60
N THR A 72 -3.92 14.10 5.90
CA THR A 72 -3.76 12.63 6.02
C THR A 72 -3.54 12.13 7.44
N LYS A 73 -3.51 13.02 8.45
CA LYS A 73 -3.26 12.70 9.86
C LYS A 73 -4.05 11.50 10.36
N MET A 74 -5.38 11.52 10.20
CA MET A 74 -6.26 10.45 10.69
C MET A 74 -6.01 9.10 9.97
N ILE A 75 -5.56 9.13 8.71
CA ILE A 75 -5.19 7.93 7.98
C ILE A 75 -3.91 7.33 8.58
N ILE A 76 -2.90 8.17 8.83
CA ILE A 76 -1.62 7.76 9.43
C ILE A 76 -1.85 7.16 10.82
N GLU A 77 -2.65 7.82 11.67
CA GLU A 77 -2.98 7.33 13.02
C GLU A 77 -3.68 5.98 12.98
N ARG A 78 -4.66 5.80 12.07
CA ARG A 78 -5.35 4.51 11.92
C ARG A 78 -4.46 3.41 11.38
N LEU A 79 -3.50 3.74 10.52
CA LEU A 79 -2.53 2.76 10.02
C LEU A 79 -1.57 2.31 11.12
N GLN A 80 -1.10 3.23 11.96
CA GLN A 80 -0.23 2.92 13.08
C GLN A 80 -0.92 2.05 14.15
N ALA A 81 -2.25 2.20 14.29
CA ALA A 81 -3.04 1.40 15.21
C ALA A 81 -3.40 0.00 14.67
N ARG A 82 -3.09 -0.31 13.40
CA ARG A 82 -3.34 -1.64 12.81
C ARG A 82 -2.09 -2.50 12.88
N GLU A 83 -2.30 -3.80 13.02
CA GLU A 83 -1.24 -4.77 12.74
C GLU A 83 -0.94 -4.73 11.23
N LEU A 84 0.26 -4.25 10.91
CA LEU A 84 0.79 -4.25 9.55
C LEU A 84 1.61 -5.54 9.32
N PRO A 85 1.80 -5.97 8.06
CA PRO A 85 2.72 -7.05 7.74
C PRO A 85 4.09 -6.82 8.38
N SER A 86 4.77 -7.88 8.80
CA SER A 86 6.12 -7.81 9.38
C SER A 86 7.20 -7.56 8.30
N LEU A 87 7.01 -6.51 7.50
CA LEU A 87 7.93 -6.04 6.47
C LEU A 87 8.78 -4.90 7.04
N ALA A 88 10.03 -4.82 6.61
CA ALA A 88 10.87 -3.68 6.97
C ALA A 88 10.28 -2.37 6.40
N PRO A 89 10.55 -1.19 7.01
CA PRO A 89 9.94 0.07 6.57
C PRO A 89 10.17 0.43 5.10
N ASP A 90 11.33 0.09 4.55
CA ASP A 90 11.67 0.25 3.14
C ASP A 90 10.91 -0.73 2.24
N GLN A 91 10.73 -1.97 2.69
CA GLN A 91 9.91 -2.98 2.02
C GLN A 91 8.42 -2.60 2.03
N MET A 92 7.91 -2.04 3.14
CA MET A 92 6.54 -1.53 3.21
C MET A 92 6.26 -0.40 2.20
N ALA A 93 7.29 0.30 1.73
CA ALA A 93 7.13 1.30 0.67
C ALA A 93 7.07 0.69 -0.74
N CYS A 94 7.33 -0.61 -0.89
CA CYS A 94 7.41 -1.30 -2.18
C CYS A 94 6.19 -2.21 -2.41
N ILE A 95 5.40 -1.91 -3.45
CA ILE A 95 4.21 -2.70 -3.80
C ILE A 95 4.53 -4.16 -4.15
N ASP A 96 5.71 -4.42 -4.70
CA ASP A 96 6.14 -5.77 -5.07
C ASP A 96 6.45 -6.63 -3.83
N GLU A 97 6.94 -6.01 -2.74
CA GLU A 97 7.16 -6.68 -1.45
C GLU A 97 5.85 -7.03 -0.76
N TRP A 98 4.89 -6.08 -0.72
CA TRP A 98 3.52 -6.36 -0.25
C TRP A 98 2.90 -7.53 -1.02
N ARG A 99 3.12 -7.58 -2.33
CA ARG A 99 2.63 -8.66 -3.17
C ARG A 99 3.35 -9.99 -2.88
N ALA A 100 4.66 -9.97 -2.64
CA ALA A 100 5.40 -11.17 -2.26
C ALA A 100 4.87 -11.74 -0.93
N TYR A 101 4.62 -10.87 0.04
CA TYR A 101 3.99 -11.22 1.31
C TYR A 101 2.61 -11.87 1.12
N LEU A 102 1.70 -11.21 0.40
CA LEU A 102 0.33 -11.72 0.20
C LEU A 102 0.29 -13.06 -0.54
N LYS A 103 1.23 -13.32 -1.46
CA LYS A 103 1.33 -14.63 -2.12
C LYS A 103 1.63 -15.76 -1.13
N GLN A 104 2.34 -15.47 -0.04
CA GLN A 104 2.68 -16.45 1.01
C GLN A 104 1.55 -16.57 2.05
N SER A 105 0.82 -15.50 2.32
CA SER A 105 -0.20 -15.44 3.37
C SER A 105 -1.56 -16.04 2.99
N ILE A 106 -1.83 -16.21 1.69
CA ILE A 106 -3.10 -16.81 1.24
C ILE A 106 -2.87 -18.32 1.07
N PRO A 107 -3.53 -19.19 1.86
CA PRO A 107 -3.39 -20.65 1.77
C PRO A 107 -3.75 -21.19 0.40
#